data_AF-A0A921AU86-F1
#
_entry.id   AF-A0A921AU86-F1
#
_cell.length_a   1.000
_cell.length_b   1.000
_cell.length_c   1.000
_cell.angle_alpha   90.00
_cell.angle_beta   90.00
_cell.angle_gamma   90.00
#
_symmetry.space_group_name_H-M   'P 1'
#
loop_
_entity.id
_entity.type
_entity.pdbx_description
1 polymer ?
#
loop_
_entity_poly.entity_id
_entity_poly.type
_entity_poly.pdbx_seq_one_letter_code
_entity_poly.pdbx_strand_id
1 'polypeptide(L)'
;IQLVGVNQHIGSLFMEEGPYLAAMNILLAMAEKLLNLGYPLEIIDFGGGFGMPYHKYEGQSRMDMEALGRAIHGRLSEWAESTGYKGRFFIEPGRYVVAECGVVLGTVHAVKNNGPHRFVGTDIGFTVLARPMLYDAFHDVEIYRENGEPCAETMEQTVVGNICESGDILAKDRALPPVEQGDIIAMLDAGAYGWVMASTYNQRTRPAEVLIGADGRARLIRRRETLDDLTALFVSEEEV
;
A
#
# COMPACT_ATOMS: atom_id res chain seq x y z
N ILE A 1 10.80 14.11 -31.99
CA ILE A 1 9.91 13.33 -31.09
C ILE A 1 9.33 12.20 -31.93
N GLN A 2 9.38 10.96 -31.45
CA GLN A 2 8.79 9.79 -32.10
C GLN A 2 7.72 9.21 -31.16
N LEU A 3 6.50 9.00 -31.67
CA LEU A 3 5.45 8.31 -30.92
C LEU A 3 5.69 6.80 -31.00
N VAL A 4 6.12 6.20 -29.89
CA VAL A 4 6.46 4.76 -29.82
C VAL A 4 5.46 3.94 -28.99
N GLY A 5 4.46 4.56 -28.39
CA GLY A 5 3.48 3.83 -27.60
C GLY A 5 2.37 4.69 -27.03
N VAL A 6 1.40 4.01 -26.42
CA VAL A 6 0.29 4.60 -25.68
C VAL A 6 0.18 3.94 -24.32
N ASN A 7 -0.20 4.72 -23.31
CA ASN A 7 -0.40 4.25 -21.94
C ASN A 7 -1.75 4.77 -21.43
N GLN A 8 -2.40 3.98 -20.58
CA GLN A 8 -3.47 4.47 -19.71
C GLN A 8 -3.28 3.99 -18.28
N HIS A 9 -3.67 4.83 -17.32
CA HIS A 9 -3.87 4.44 -15.94
C HIS A 9 -5.21 5.00 -15.45
N ILE A 10 -6.13 4.12 -15.07
CA ILE A 10 -7.53 4.50 -14.80
C ILE A 10 -7.87 4.62 -13.30
N GLY A 11 -6.92 4.31 -12.42
CA GLY A 11 -7.12 4.36 -10.98
C GLY A 11 -6.45 3.22 -10.22
N SER A 12 -6.85 3.05 -8.96
CA SER A 12 -6.25 2.08 -8.03
C SER A 12 -7.34 1.28 -7.34
N LEU A 13 -6.98 0.08 -6.88
CA LEU A 13 -7.80 -0.81 -6.04
C LEU A 13 -9.06 -1.31 -6.75
N PHE A 14 -8.94 -1.70 -8.02
CA PHE A 14 -10.00 -2.42 -8.71
C PHE A 14 -10.12 -3.81 -8.10
N MET A 15 -11.28 -4.13 -7.54
CA MET A 15 -11.55 -5.45 -6.95
C MET A 15 -12.25 -6.41 -7.94
N GLU A 16 -12.70 -5.88 -9.08
CA GLU A 16 -13.37 -6.61 -10.15
C GLU A 16 -12.69 -6.34 -11.51
N GLU A 17 -12.73 -7.32 -12.42
CA GLU A 17 -12.08 -7.24 -13.73
C GLU A 17 -12.80 -6.31 -14.72
N GLY A 18 -14.12 -6.16 -14.61
CA GLY A 18 -14.97 -5.47 -15.60
C GLY A 18 -14.50 -4.05 -15.96
N PRO A 19 -14.30 -3.14 -14.99
CA PRO A 19 -13.83 -1.78 -15.28
C PRO A 19 -12.46 -1.74 -15.97
N TYR A 20 -11.54 -2.62 -15.58
CA TYR A 20 -10.22 -2.70 -16.18
C TYR A 20 -10.30 -3.17 -17.64
N LEU A 21 -11.06 -4.24 -17.90
CA LEU A 21 -11.28 -4.75 -19.26
C LEU A 21 -12.01 -3.74 -20.15
N ALA A 22 -12.96 -2.97 -19.60
CA ALA A 22 -13.65 -1.90 -20.31
C ALA A 22 -12.67 -0.80 -20.75
N ALA A 23 -11.79 -0.35 -19.86
CA ALA A 23 -10.76 0.61 -20.20
C ALA A 23 -9.76 0.08 -21.23
N MET A 24 -9.35 -1.19 -21.13
CA MET A 24 -8.46 -1.81 -22.12
C MET A 24 -9.02 -1.69 -23.53
N ASN A 25 -10.34 -1.88 -23.73
CA ASN A 25 -10.96 -1.70 -25.04
C ASN A 25 -10.79 -0.29 -25.61
N ILE A 26 -10.93 0.71 -24.75
CA ILE A 26 -10.82 2.11 -25.17
C ILE A 26 -9.39 2.38 -25.67
N LEU A 27 -8.37 1.91 -24.93
CA LEU A 27 -6.97 2.05 -25.34
C LEU A 27 -6.66 1.27 -26.62
N LEU A 28 -7.15 0.03 -26.75
CA LEU A 28 -6.95 -0.78 -27.95
C LEU A 28 -7.58 -0.14 -29.18
N ALA A 29 -8.80 0.40 -29.06
CA ALA A 29 -9.46 1.12 -30.16
C ALA A 29 -8.71 2.41 -30.55
N MET A 30 -8.08 3.09 -29.58
CA MET A 30 -7.20 4.23 -29.86
C MET A 30 -5.90 3.80 -30.53
N ALA A 31 -5.26 2.73 -30.05
CA ALA A 31 -4.03 2.19 -30.60
C ALA A 31 -4.21 1.76 -32.05
N GLU A 32 -5.33 1.09 -32.37
CA GLU A 32 -5.66 0.68 -33.74
C GLU A 32 -5.79 1.87 -34.69
N LYS A 33 -6.43 2.97 -34.26
CA LYS A 33 -6.50 4.20 -35.06
C LYS A 33 -5.11 4.76 -35.36
N LEU A 34 -4.20 4.71 -34.39
CA LEU A 34 -2.82 5.19 -34.58
C LEU A 34 -2.03 4.28 -35.52
N LEU A 35 -2.19 2.95 -35.42
CA LEU A 35 -1.60 2.00 -36.35
C LEU A 35 -2.09 2.25 -37.79
N ASN A 36 -3.39 2.48 -37.98
CA ASN A 36 -3.97 2.79 -39.29
C ASN A 36 -3.51 4.14 -39.87
N LEU A 37 -3.04 5.06 -39.03
CA LEU A 37 -2.39 6.31 -39.46
C LEU A 37 -0.89 6.14 -39.75
N GLY A 38 -0.34 4.93 -39.62
CA GLY A 38 1.06 4.61 -39.90
C GLY A 38 2.02 4.86 -38.74
N TYR A 39 1.53 5.06 -37.52
CA TYR A 39 2.41 5.18 -36.35
C TYR A 39 2.94 3.80 -35.92
N PRO A 40 4.26 3.62 -35.79
CA PRO A 40 4.85 2.34 -35.41
C PRO A 40 4.82 2.17 -33.89
N LEU A 41 3.65 1.90 -33.32
CA LEU A 41 3.55 1.67 -31.87
C LEU A 41 4.33 0.40 -31.49
N GLU A 42 5.29 0.54 -30.58
CA GLU A 42 6.09 -0.56 -30.04
C GLU A 42 5.55 -1.06 -28.71
N ILE A 43 4.81 -0.21 -27.98
CA ILE A 43 4.30 -0.49 -26.64
C ILE A 43 2.84 -0.02 -26.52
N ILE A 44 1.99 -0.87 -25.95
CA ILE A 44 0.66 -0.52 -25.45
C ILE A 44 0.62 -0.92 -23.98
N ASP A 45 0.43 0.06 -23.11
CA ASP A 45 0.50 -0.12 -21.67
C ASP A 45 -0.86 0.15 -21.01
N PHE A 46 -1.36 -0.84 -20.28
CA PHE A 46 -2.66 -0.80 -19.62
C PHE A 46 -2.57 -0.31 -18.17
N GLY A 47 -1.36 0.04 -17.71
CA GLY A 47 -1.11 0.54 -16.37
C GLY A 47 -1.36 -0.51 -15.29
N GLY A 48 -1.51 -0.04 -14.06
CA GLY A 48 -1.79 -0.87 -12.89
C GLY A 48 -3.21 -0.74 -12.34
N GLY A 49 -3.29 -0.85 -11.01
CA GLY A 49 -4.52 -0.61 -10.26
C GLY A 49 -5.21 -1.86 -9.73
N PHE A 50 -4.66 -3.06 -9.95
CA PHE A 50 -5.20 -4.31 -9.40
C PHE A 50 -5.30 -4.23 -7.87
N GLY A 51 -6.47 -4.62 -7.38
CA GLY A 51 -6.81 -4.54 -5.98
C GLY A 51 -6.48 -5.80 -5.19
N MET A 52 -6.30 -5.61 -3.89
CA MET A 52 -6.16 -6.66 -2.90
C MET A 52 -7.05 -6.33 -1.71
N PRO A 53 -7.48 -7.33 -0.91
CA PRO A 53 -8.38 -7.08 0.20
C PRO A 53 -7.63 -6.41 1.36
N TYR A 54 -8.14 -5.27 1.84
CA TYR A 54 -7.71 -4.61 3.07
C TYR A 54 -8.59 -4.97 4.27
N HIS A 55 -9.81 -5.45 4.03
CA HIS A 55 -10.80 -5.88 5.03
C HIS A 55 -10.85 -7.42 5.09
N LYS A 56 -9.72 -8.07 5.39
CA LYS A 56 -9.59 -9.53 5.31
C LYS A 56 -10.40 -10.22 6.39
N TYR A 57 -10.42 -9.67 7.60
CA TYR A 57 -11.20 -10.24 8.70
C TYR A 57 -12.71 -10.04 8.56
N GLU A 58 -13.13 -9.11 7.71
CA GLU A 58 -14.54 -8.89 7.35
C GLU A 58 -14.94 -9.68 6.10
N GLY A 59 -14.05 -10.55 5.58
CA GLY A 59 -14.35 -11.44 4.46
C GLY A 59 -14.36 -10.75 3.09
N GLN A 60 -13.66 -9.62 2.92
CA GLN A 60 -13.56 -8.96 1.63
C GLN A 60 -12.97 -9.90 0.56
N SER A 61 -13.72 -10.10 -0.51
CA SER A 61 -13.31 -10.94 -1.64
C SER A 61 -12.03 -10.42 -2.30
N ARG A 62 -11.20 -11.36 -2.77
CA ARG A 62 -10.02 -11.07 -3.59
C ARG A 62 -10.41 -11.01 -5.07
N MET A 63 -9.74 -10.14 -5.81
CA MET A 63 -9.78 -10.15 -7.28
C MET A 63 -9.23 -11.47 -7.84
N ASP A 64 -10.01 -12.15 -8.68
CA ASP A 64 -9.59 -13.36 -9.38
C ASP A 64 -8.60 -13.01 -10.50
N MET A 65 -7.31 -13.09 -10.19
CA MET A 65 -6.25 -12.78 -11.16
C MET A 65 -6.14 -13.81 -12.29
N GLU A 66 -6.60 -15.05 -12.07
CA GLU A 66 -6.58 -16.04 -13.15
C GLU A 66 -7.68 -15.75 -14.16
N ALA A 67 -8.90 -15.42 -13.69
CA ALA A 67 -9.99 -14.97 -14.55
C ALA A 67 -9.59 -13.71 -15.33
N LEU A 68 -9.06 -12.70 -14.64
CA LEU A 68 -8.57 -11.48 -15.25
C LEU A 68 -7.47 -11.79 -16.29
N GLY A 69 -6.51 -12.65 -15.95
CA GLY A 69 -5.43 -13.05 -16.85
C GLY A 69 -5.94 -13.74 -18.12
N ARG A 70 -6.90 -14.66 -18.00
CA ARG A 70 -7.54 -15.31 -19.15
C ARG A 70 -8.30 -14.30 -20.02
N ALA A 71 -9.04 -13.39 -19.40
CA ALA A 71 -9.81 -12.37 -20.12
C ALA A 71 -8.89 -11.39 -20.87
N ILE A 72 -7.82 -10.92 -20.23
CA ILE A 72 -6.77 -10.09 -20.85
C ILE A 72 -6.14 -10.84 -22.02
N HIS A 73 -5.69 -12.08 -21.81
CA HIS A 73 -4.99 -12.86 -22.83
C HIS A 73 -5.84 -13.07 -24.08
N GLY A 74 -7.10 -13.48 -23.93
CA GLY A 74 -8.01 -13.67 -25.07
C GLY A 74 -8.19 -12.39 -25.88
N ARG A 75 -8.43 -11.27 -25.18
CA ARG A 75 -8.68 -9.96 -25.79
C ARG A 75 -7.47 -9.41 -26.54
N LEU A 76 -6.28 -9.53 -25.95
CA LEU A 76 -5.03 -9.07 -26.57
C LEU A 76 -4.63 -9.96 -27.76
N SER A 77 -4.86 -11.26 -27.67
CA SER A 77 -4.55 -12.20 -28.76
C SER A 77 -5.41 -11.93 -29.98
N GLU A 78 -6.73 -11.81 -29.80
CA GLU A 78 -7.68 -11.50 -30.87
C GLU A 78 -7.37 -10.14 -31.51
N TRP A 79 -7.11 -9.11 -30.69
CA TRP A 79 -6.79 -7.77 -31.19
C TRP A 79 -5.44 -7.72 -31.93
N ALA A 80 -4.41 -8.41 -31.44
CA ALA A 80 -3.10 -8.45 -32.10
C ALA A 80 -3.16 -9.21 -33.44
N GLU A 81 -3.98 -10.26 -33.53
CA GLU A 81 -4.21 -10.99 -34.77
C GLU A 81 -4.94 -10.13 -35.80
N SER A 82 -6.02 -9.44 -35.41
CA SER A 82 -6.82 -8.62 -36.32
C SER A 82 -6.10 -7.38 -36.84
N THR A 83 -5.24 -6.75 -36.03
CA THR A 83 -4.49 -5.54 -36.39
C THR A 83 -3.10 -5.82 -36.96
N GLY A 84 -2.62 -7.07 -36.85
CA GLY A 84 -1.25 -7.44 -37.20
C GLY A 84 -0.20 -6.87 -36.25
N TYR A 85 -0.59 -6.34 -35.08
CA TYR A 85 0.32 -5.74 -34.10
C TYR A 85 1.40 -6.71 -33.62
N LYS A 86 2.67 -6.28 -33.66
CA LYS A 86 3.85 -7.06 -33.24
C LYS A 86 4.63 -6.44 -32.07
N GLY A 87 4.09 -5.38 -31.48
CA GLY A 87 4.70 -4.73 -30.31
C GLY A 87 4.42 -5.49 -29.02
N ARG A 88 4.60 -4.81 -27.88
CA ARG A 88 4.49 -5.40 -26.56
C ARG A 88 3.35 -4.80 -25.76
N PHE A 89 2.70 -5.65 -24.97
CA PHE A 89 1.69 -5.26 -24.00
C PHE A 89 2.30 -5.17 -22.60
N PHE A 90 2.01 -4.08 -21.89
CA PHE A 90 2.54 -3.80 -20.57
C PHE A 90 1.40 -3.64 -19.54
N ILE A 91 1.72 -3.97 -18.29
CA ILE A 91 0.91 -3.71 -17.10
C ILE A 91 1.85 -3.26 -15.98
N GLU A 92 1.35 -2.46 -15.05
CA GLU A 92 2.16 -1.79 -14.02
C GLU A 92 1.65 -2.08 -12.59
N PRO A 93 1.57 -3.36 -12.15
CA PRO A 93 1.06 -3.67 -10.82
C PRO A 93 2.09 -3.27 -9.74
N GLY A 94 1.78 -2.21 -9.00
CA GLY A 94 2.51 -1.84 -7.78
C GLY A 94 1.89 -2.48 -6.55
N ARG A 95 0.77 -1.91 -6.08
CA ARG A 95 0.07 -2.31 -4.84
C ARG A 95 -0.13 -3.82 -4.73
N TYR A 96 -0.67 -4.42 -5.77
CA TYR A 96 -1.02 -5.85 -5.78
C TYR A 96 0.17 -6.75 -5.44
N VAL A 97 1.38 -6.39 -5.89
CA VAL A 97 2.58 -7.21 -5.72
C VAL A 97 3.13 -7.12 -4.31
N VAL A 98 3.10 -5.94 -3.70
CA VAL A 98 3.89 -5.66 -2.48
C VAL A 98 3.06 -5.32 -1.25
N ALA A 99 1.78 -4.97 -1.37
CA ALA A 99 0.96 -4.54 -0.21
C ALA A 99 0.96 -5.59 0.91
N GLU A 100 0.62 -6.83 0.59
CA GLU A 100 0.50 -7.95 1.55
C GLU A 100 1.84 -8.47 2.05
N CYS A 101 2.95 -8.04 1.45
CA CYS A 101 4.29 -8.47 1.85
C CYS A 101 4.86 -7.65 3.02
N GLY A 102 4.18 -6.58 3.45
CA GLY A 102 4.67 -5.69 4.49
C GLY A 102 3.63 -5.43 5.57
N VAL A 103 4.09 -5.44 6.82
CA VAL A 103 3.34 -5.00 7.99
C VAL A 103 4.15 -3.92 8.70
N VAL A 104 3.47 -2.96 9.33
CA VAL A 104 4.12 -1.98 10.21
C VAL A 104 3.93 -2.44 11.64
N LEU A 105 5.04 -2.69 12.34
CA LEU A 105 5.04 -3.04 13.75
C LEU A 105 5.36 -1.81 14.59
N GLY A 106 4.73 -1.73 15.76
CA GLY A 106 4.98 -0.69 16.75
C GLY A 106 4.61 -1.12 18.15
N THR A 107 5.01 -0.32 19.13
CA THR A 107 4.75 -0.57 20.55
C THR A 107 3.62 0.31 21.05
N VAL A 108 2.73 -0.27 21.85
CA VAL A 108 1.71 0.48 22.59
C VAL A 108 2.34 1.12 23.81
N HIS A 109 2.33 2.45 23.86
CA HIS A 109 2.92 3.23 24.97
C HIS A 109 1.89 3.72 25.98
N ALA A 110 0.63 3.86 25.58
CA ALA A 110 -0.42 4.35 26.46
C ALA A 110 -1.78 3.77 26.09
N VAL A 111 -2.59 3.49 27.11
CA VAL A 111 -4.01 3.21 26.94
C VAL A 111 -4.78 4.19 27.82
N LYS A 112 -5.72 4.92 27.23
CA LYS A 112 -6.48 5.97 27.91
C LYS A 112 -7.96 5.83 27.62
N ASN A 113 -8.77 5.87 28.67
CA ASN A 113 -10.22 6.02 28.54
C ASN A 113 -10.58 7.51 28.63
N ASN A 114 -11.38 7.99 27.68
CA ASN A 114 -11.96 9.32 27.67
C ASN A 114 -13.48 9.19 27.53
N GLY A 115 -14.19 9.14 28.66
CA GLY A 115 -15.59 8.78 28.68
C GLY A 115 -15.79 7.35 28.12
N PRO A 116 -16.67 7.15 27.13
CA PRO A 116 -16.89 5.84 26.52
C PRO A 116 -15.78 5.41 25.54
N HIS A 117 -14.92 6.34 25.10
CA HIS A 117 -13.92 6.07 24.06
C HIS A 117 -12.60 5.60 24.68
N ARG A 118 -12.10 4.45 24.21
CA ARG A 118 -10.79 3.91 24.58
C ARG A 118 -9.77 4.22 23.48
N PHE A 119 -8.69 4.90 23.85
CA PHE A 119 -7.59 5.27 22.97
C PHE A 119 -6.36 4.43 23.28
N VAL A 120 -5.71 3.95 22.21
CA VAL A 120 -4.49 3.15 22.24
C VAL A 120 -3.40 3.96 21.53
N GLY A 121 -2.49 4.55 22.30
CA GLY A 121 -1.37 5.36 21.79
C GLY A 121 -0.15 4.51 21.48
N THR A 122 0.33 4.61 20.25
CA THR A 122 1.41 3.78 19.70
C THR A 122 2.60 4.62 19.28
N ASP A 123 3.74 3.99 18.98
CA ASP A 123 4.88 4.67 18.34
C ASP A 123 4.78 4.79 16.81
N ILE A 124 3.64 4.37 16.22
CA ILE A 124 3.35 4.45 14.79
C ILE A 124 2.55 5.73 14.53
N GLY A 125 3.22 6.80 14.12
CA GLY A 125 2.54 8.00 13.61
C GLY A 125 2.19 7.91 12.12
N PHE A 126 1.45 8.89 11.61
CA PHE A 126 1.30 9.09 10.16
C PHE A 126 2.65 9.30 9.46
N THR A 127 3.70 9.69 10.20
CA THR A 127 5.08 9.73 9.73
C THR A 127 5.64 8.37 9.32
N VAL A 128 5.09 7.29 9.88
CA VAL A 128 5.42 5.90 9.56
C VAL A 128 4.43 5.32 8.54
N LEU A 129 3.13 5.55 8.75
CA LEU A 129 2.07 5.07 7.86
C LEU A 129 1.04 6.18 7.61
N ALA A 130 1.24 6.94 6.52
CA ALA A 130 0.42 8.11 6.22
C ALA A 130 -0.98 7.79 5.66
N ARG A 131 -1.20 6.55 5.19
CA ARG A 131 -2.39 6.19 4.40
C ARG A 131 -3.72 6.38 5.14
N PRO A 132 -3.87 5.99 6.42
CA PRO A 132 -5.11 6.25 7.17
C PRO A 132 -5.44 7.74 7.20
N MET A 133 -4.46 8.60 7.50
CA MET A 133 -4.66 10.05 7.55
C MET A 133 -4.95 10.67 6.17
N LEU A 134 -4.24 10.25 5.12
CA LEU A 134 -4.33 10.89 3.80
C LEU A 134 -5.52 10.41 2.97
N TYR A 135 -5.92 9.15 3.13
CA TYR A 135 -6.87 8.49 2.24
C TYR A 135 -8.04 7.83 2.97
N ASP A 136 -8.13 7.97 4.30
CA ASP A 136 -9.04 7.19 5.13
C ASP A 136 -8.86 5.67 4.88
N ALA A 137 -7.62 5.27 4.62
CA ALA A 137 -7.32 3.91 4.20
C ALA A 137 -7.42 2.95 5.39
N PHE A 138 -8.22 1.91 5.21
CA PHE A 138 -8.32 0.82 6.15
C PHE A 138 -7.09 -0.09 6.11
N HIS A 139 -6.70 -0.58 7.28
CA HIS A 139 -5.72 -1.62 7.50
C HIS A 139 -6.24 -2.52 8.63
N ASP A 140 -6.23 -3.84 8.42
CA ASP A 140 -6.44 -4.77 9.52
C ASP A 140 -5.33 -4.64 10.57
N VAL A 141 -5.68 -4.91 11.82
CA VAL A 141 -4.82 -4.70 12.98
C VAL A 141 -4.69 -6.01 13.75
N GLU A 142 -3.45 -6.43 14.01
CA GLU A 142 -3.14 -7.55 14.90
C GLU A 142 -2.39 -7.06 16.14
N ILE A 143 -2.55 -7.78 17.25
CA ILE A 143 -1.95 -7.45 18.54
C ILE A 143 -1.14 -8.66 19.01
N TYR A 144 0.10 -8.42 19.39
CA TYR A 144 1.07 -9.41 19.82
C TYR A 144 1.54 -9.08 21.23
N ARG A 145 1.34 -10.03 22.14
CA ARG A 145 1.76 -9.93 23.54
C ARG A 145 2.74 -11.04 23.86
N GLU A 146 3.81 -10.72 24.59
CA GLU A 146 4.76 -11.72 25.04
C GLU A 146 4.05 -12.76 25.92
N ASN A 147 4.17 -14.04 25.58
CA ASN A 147 3.44 -15.16 26.21
C ASN A 147 1.90 -14.98 26.20
N GLY A 148 1.37 -14.21 25.23
CA GLY A 148 -0.07 -14.03 25.04
C GLY A 148 -0.73 -15.23 24.37
N GLU A 149 -2.00 -15.44 24.68
CA GLU A 149 -2.86 -16.42 24.01
C GLU A 149 -3.85 -15.69 23.09
N PRO A 150 -4.35 -16.34 22.01
CA PRO A 150 -5.39 -15.76 21.16
C PRO A 150 -6.62 -15.32 21.95
N CYS A 151 -7.05 -14.08 21.74
CA CYS A 151 -8.23 -13.51 22.38
C CYS A 151 -9.33 -13.28 21.35
N ALA A 152 -10.45 -13.97 21.51
CA ALA A 152 -11.63 -13.81 20.64
C ALA A 152 -12.56 -12.68 21.10
N GLU A 153 -12.45 -12.26 22.36
CA GLU A 153 -13.22 -11.13 22.87
C GLU A 153 -12.71 -9.83 22.26
N THR A 154 -13.62 -8.98 21.81
CA THR A 154 -13.28 -7.69 21.22
C THR A 154 -14.01 -6.56 21.94
N MET A 155 -13.40 -5.38 21.91
CA MET A 155 -14.03 -4.14 22.34
C MET A 155 -13.62 -2.99 21.41
N GLU A 156 -14.48 -1.98 21.32
CA GLU A 156 -14.23 -0.80 20.49
C GLU A 156 -13.07 0.03 21.04
N GLN A 157 -12.05 0.27 20.20
CA GLN A 157 -10.84 1.00 20.55
C GLN A 157 -10.37 1.83 19.34
N THR A 158 -9.89 3.05 19.60
CA THR A 158 -9.25 3.90 18.60
C THR A 158 -7.73 3.85 18.77
N VAL A 159 -7.04 3.39 17.73
CA VAL A 159 -5.58 3.33 17.65
C VAL A 159 -5.06 4.64 17.07
N VAL A 160 -4.18 5.31 17.83
CA VAL A 160 -3.58 6.60 17.47
C VAL A 160 -2.06 6.50 17.48
N GLY A 161 -1.42 7.41 16.75
CA GLY A 161 0.02 7.53 16.75
C GLY A 161 0.55 8.46 17.85
N ASN A 162 1.76 8.95 17.62
CA ASN A 162 2.54 9.76 18.55
C ASN A 162 2.86 11.16 18.01
N ILE A 163 2.02 11.67 17.12
CA ILE A 163 2.16 12.96 16.44
C ILE A 163 1.19 13.97 17.05
N CYS A 164 1.56 15.26 17.09
CA CYS A 164 0.82 16.32 17.78
C CYS A 164 -0.41 16.84 16.99
N GLU A 165 -1.08 15.95 16.26
CA GLU A 165 -2.15 16.25 15.33
C GLU A 165 -3.34 15.37 15.65
N SER A 166 -4.52 15.97 15.86
CA SER A 166 -5.74 15.21 16.18
C SER A 166 -6.14 14.20 15.09
N GLY A 167 -5.61 14.35 13.87
CA GLY A 167 -5.81 13.43 12.74
C GLY A 167 -4.84 12.25 12.70
N ASP A 168 -3.91 12.12 13.66
CA ASP A 168 -2.97 10.99 13.74
C ASP A 168 -3.66 9.72 14.28
N ILE A 169 -4.66 9.26 13.52
CA ILE A 169 -5.48 8.10 13.82
C ILE A 169 -5.16 7.02 12.79
N LEU A 170 -4.73 5.86 13.28
CA LEU A 170 -4.41 4.71 12.43
C LEU A 170 -5.63 3.83 12.19
N ALA A 171 -6.47 3.67 13.22
CA ALA A 171 -7.63 2.80 13.18
C ALA A 171 -8.69 3.33 14.14
N LYS A 172 -9.76 3.91 13.62
CA LYS A 172 -10.81 4.56 14.40
C LYS A 172 -11.91 3.58 14.79
N ASP A 173 -12.27 3.58 16.07
CA ASP A 173 -13.43 2.85 16.63
C ASP A 173 -13.50 1.38 16.14
N ARG A 174 -12.37 0.69 16.22
CA ARG A 174 -12.22 -0.70 15.74
C ARG A 174 -12.54 -1.69 16.86
N ALA A 175 -13.30 -2.74 16.52
CA ALA A 175 -13.47 -3.89 17.39
C ALA A 175 -12.19 -4.73 17.40
N LEU A 176 -11.41 -4.60 18.47
CA LEU A 176 -10.11 -5.26 18.63
C LEU A 176 -10.04 -5.98 19.98
N PRO A 177 -9.23 -7.04 20.13
CA PRO A 177 -8.87 -7.56 21.43
C PRO A 177 -8.42 -6.45 22.40
N PRO A 178 -8.69 -6.56 23.71
CA PRO A 178 -8.29 -5.53 24.68
C PRO A 178 -6.78 -5.25 24.62
N VAL A 179 -6.42 -4.08 24.12
CA VAL A 179 -5.02 -3.69 23.96
C VAL A 179 -4.48 -3.16 25.28
N GLU A 180 -3.26 -3.56 25.62
CA GLU A 180 -2.56 -3.16 26.84
C GLU A 180 -1.25 -2.43 26.50
N GLN A 181 -0.77 -1.63 27.45
CA GLN A 181 0.53 -0.99 27.33
C GLN A 181 1.63 -2.05 27.28
N GLY A 182 2.57 -1.90 26.34
CA GLY A 182 3.65 -2.86 26.09
C GLY A 182 3.33 -3.90 25.01
N ASP A 183 2.07 -4.01 24.58
CA ASP A 183 1.73 -4.84 23.42
C ASP A 183 2.42 -4.31 22.15
N ILE A 184 2.73 -5.24 21.24
CA ILE A 184 3.12 -4.92 19.88
C ILE A 184 1.86 -4.91 19.01
N ILE A 185 1.68 -3.83 18.26
CA ILE A 185 0.59 -3.69 17.29
C ILE A 185 1.15 -3.82 15.88
N ALA A 186 0.41 -4.51 15.01
CA ALA A 186 0.74 -4.67 13.60
C ALA A 186 -0.36 -4.07 12.73
N MET A 187 -0.01 -3.07 11.93
CA MET A 187 -0.85 -2.60 10.83
C MET A 187 -0.53 -3.44 9.60
N LEU A 188 -1.49 -4.25 9.14
CA LEU A 188 -1.29 -5.19 8.03
C LEU A 188 -1.25 -4.47 6.67
N ASP A 189 -0.83 -5.14 5.60
CA ASP A 189 -0.96 -4.67 4.21
C ASP A 189 -0.32 -3.31 3.88
N ALA A 190 0.77 -3.00 4.57
CA ALA A 190 1.49 -1.73 4.50
C ALA A 190 2.74 -1.78 3.60
N GLY A 191 2.96 -2.86 2.84
CA GLY A 191 4.14 -2.99 1.97
C GLY A 191 4.10 -2.07 0.73
N ALA A 192 2.92 -1.61 0.32
CA ALA A 192 2.74 -0.59 -0.73
C ALA A 192 2.28 0.72 -0.11
N TYR A 193 2.92 1.83 -0.52
CA TYR A 193 2.58 3.17 -0.05
C TYR A 193 2.67 3.32 1.48
N GLY A 194 3.41 2.43 2.16
CA GLY A 194 3.81 2.56 3.56
C GLY A 194 5.10 3.36 3.66
N TRP A 195 6.25 2.67 3.75
CA TRP A 195 7.55 3.32 3.95
C TRP A 195 7.84 4.42 2.94
N VAL A 196 7.51 4.22 1.65
CA VAL A 196 7.78 5.22 0.59
C VAL A 196 7.10 6.58 0.84
N MET A 197 6.05 6.62 1.66
CA MET A 197 5.36 7.83 2.10
C MET A 197 5.74 8.28 3.52
N ALA A 198 6.70 7.61 4.16
CA ALA A 198 7.18 7.98 5.48
C ALA A 198 7.89 9.35 5.42
N SER A 199 7.73 10.13 6.49
CA SER A 199 8.26 11.49 6.58
C SER A 199 8.94 11.74 7.92
N THR A 200 9.66 12.86 8.01
CA THR A 200 10.35 13.30 9.22
C THR A 200 9.58 14.39 9.98
N TYR A 201 8.25 14.43 9.83
CA TYR A 201 7.40 15.36 10.56
C TYR A 201 7.61 15.22 12.09
N ASN A 202 7.59 16.35 12.79
CA ASN A 202 8.07 16.49 14.18
C ASN A 202 9.46 15.91 14.45
N GLN A 203 10.37 15.97 13.45
CA GLN A 203 11.74 15.45 13.58
C GLN A 203 11.77 13.97 13.99
N ARG A 204 10.77 13.18 13.58
CA ARG A 204 10.80 11.73 13.80
C ARG A 204 11.64 11.05 12.72
N THR A 205 12.52 10.17 13.14
CA THR A 205 13.34 9.34 12.23
C THR A 205 12.46 8.33 11.51
N ARG A 206 12.63 8.16 10.19
CA ARG A 206 11.97 7.08 9.44
C ARG A 206 12.37 5.70 10.00
N PRO A 207 11.43 4.74 10.00
CA PRO A 207 11.64 3.44 10.63
C PRO A 207 12.63 2.59 9.83
N ALA A 208 13.17 1.56 10.50
CA ALA A 208 13.89 0.48 9.83
C ALA A 208 12.92 -0.40 9.03
N GLU A 209 13.42 -1.07 8.00
CA GLU A 209 12.73 -2.17 7.32
C GLU A 209 13.56 -3.45 7.42
N VAL A 210 12.88 -4.52 7.80
CA VAL A 210 13.44 -5.86 7.96
C VAL A 210 12.73 -6.79 6.99
N LEU A 211 13.51 -7.52 6.20
CA LEU A 211 13.02 -8.58 5.33
C LEU A 211 13.15 -9.92 6.06
N ILE A 212 12.08 -10.69 6.12
CA ILE A 212 12.14 -12.10 6.48
C ILE A 212 12.42 -12.89 5.19
N GLY A 213 13.60 -13.51 5.13
CA GLY A 213 14.01 -14.31 3.98
C GLY A 213 13.17 -15.57 3.80
N ALA A 214 13.24 -16.19 2.62
CA ALA A 214 12.57 -17.47 2.35
C ALA A 214 13.07 -18.61 3.26
N ASP A 215 14.25 -18.45 3.87
CA ASP A 215 14.83 -19.34 4.87
C ASP A 215 14.41 -19.00 6.32
N GLY A 216 13.50 -18.04 6.50
CA GLY A 216 13.00 -17.58 7.79
C GLY A 216 13.93 -16.61 8.52
N ARG A 217 15.10 -16.25 7.95
CA ARG A 217 16.05 -15.36 8.64
C ARG A 217 15.68 -13.89 8.43
N ALA A 218 15.70 -13.13 9.52
CA ALA A 218 15.51 -11.69 9.50
C ALA A 218 16.77 -10.99 8.98
N ARG A 219 16.61 -10.06 8.05
CA ARG A 219 17.68 -9.22 7.49
C ARG A 219 17.26 -7.76 7.46
N LEU A 220 18.06 -6.90 8.07
CA LEU A 220 17.89 -5.46 7.93
C LEU A 220 18.15 -5.05 6.46
N ILE A 221 17.13 -4.51 5.79
CA ILE A 221 17.23 -4.04 4.40
C ILE A 221 17.25 -2.52 4.30
N ARG A 222 16.76 -1.84 5.35
CA ARG A 222 16.88 -0.40 5.51
C ARG A 222 17.05 -0.08 6.99
N ARG A 223 18.15 0.59 7.36
CA ARG A 223 18.35 1.02 8.76
C ARG A 223 17.36 2.11 9.14
N ARG A 224 17.06 2.23 10.43
CA ARG A 224 16.38 3.39 10.98
C ARG A 224 17.24 4.63 10.75
N GLU A 225 16.59 5.76 10.49
CA GLU A 225 17.26 7.05 10.55
C GLU A 225 17.70 7.38 11.99
N THR A 226 18.67 8.27 12.09
CA THR A 226 19.26 8.78 13.32
C THR A 226 19.04 10.29 13.39
N LEU A 227 19.38 10.92 14.52
CA LEU A 227 19.32 12.37 14.63
C LEU A 227 20.29 13.06 13.66
N ASP A 228 21.42 12.43 13.36
CA ASP A 228 22.39 12.94 12.39
C ASP A 228 21.79 12.98 10.98
N ASP A 229 20.98 11.98 10.60
CA ASP A 229 20.28 11.98 9.30
C ASP A 229 19.29 13.16 9.18
N LEU A 230 18.65 13.55 10.29
CA LEU A 230 17.72 14.69 10.31
C LEU A 230 18.44 16.03 10.17
N THR A 231 19.71 16.09 10.58
CA THR A 231 20.51 17.32 10.57
C THR A 231 21.44 17.41 9.36
N ALA A 232 21.55 16.36 8.54
CA ALA A 232 22.49 16.26 7.42
C ALA A 232 22.34 17.33 6.32
N LEU A 233 21.20 18.04 6.27
CA LEU A 233 20.94 19.11 5.31
C LEU A 233 21.10 20.52 5.90
N PHE A 234 21.41 20.63 7.20
CA PHE A 234 21.73 21.91 7.82
C PHE A 234 23.17 22.28 7.49
N VAL A 235 23.37 23.53 7.09
CA VAL A 235 24.69 24.08 6.79
C VAL A 235 25.39 24.41 8.11
N SER A 236 26.68 24.13 8.22
CA SER A 236 27.46 24.50 9.39
C SER A 236 27.70 26.02 9.44
N GLU A 237 27.89 26.59 10.63
CA GLU A 237 28.22 28.03 10.76
C GLU A 237 29.51 28.42 10.02
N GLU A 238 30.39 27.47 9.72
CA GLU A 238 31.65 27.69 8.99
C GLU A 238 31.44 27.82 7.46
N GLU A 239 30.27 27.43 6.95
CA GLU A 239 29.93 27.43 5.52
C GLU A 239 28.98 28.58 5.10
N VAL A 240 28.60 29.45 6.04
CA VAL A 240 27.75 30.64 5.84
C VAL A 240 28.55 31.92 6.05
#